data_AF-A0A5N4E5I9-F1
#
_entry.id   AF-A0A5N4E5I9-F1
#
_cell.length_a   1.000
_cell.length_b   1.000
_cell.length_c   1.000
_cell.angle_alpha   90.00
_cell.angle_beta   90.00
_cell.angle_gamma   90.00
#
_symmetry.space_group_name_H-M   'P 1'
#
loop_
_entity.id
_entity.type
_entity.pdbx_description
1 polymer ?
#
loop_
_entity_poly.entity_id
_entity_poly.type
_entity_poly.pdbx_seq_one_letter_code
_entity_poly.pdbx_strand_id
1 'polypeptide(L)'
;MDLAGLLLDEEGTFSLTGFQDFTFLPGHQKLSARIRRRLYYGWDWEADCSLEELSSPVADIAVELLQKAAPSPIRRLQKKYVAHVSREACISPCAMMLALVYIERLRHRNPDYLQHVSSSDLFLISMMVASKYLYDEGEEEEVFNDEWGAAGGVAVPTLNALERGFLNAMDWRLYTDPREIFEVLSWLESCVAEQQGRRRGWYTYTDLCVLLEQPAWQLALGSLCQQLAKHILVLTSLLCASHLLLLRSLPPGRLSYSPAQLLASSLFSCGMSTALQTWMGSR
;
A
#
# COMPACT_ATOMS: atom_id res chain seq x y z
N MET A 1 0.57 1.80 -11.83
CA MET A 1 0.96 0.52 -12.45
C MET A 1 0.03 0.26 -13.62
N ASP A 2 0.55 -0.30 -14.71
CA ASP A 2 -0.23 -0.55 -15.93
C ASP A 2 -1.13 -1.78 -15.74
N LEU A 3 -2.45 -1.58 -15.67
CA LEU A 3 -3.46 -2.64 -15.53
C LEU A 3 -3.33 -3.68 -16.67
N ALA A 4 -2.85 -3.23 -17.83
CA ALA A 4 -2.68 -4.05 -19.02
C ALA A 4 -1.71 -5.22 -18.78
N GLY A 5 -0.57 -4.98 -18.11
CA GLY A 5 0.44 -6.03 -17.88
C GLY A 5 0.04 -7.09 -16.85
N LEU A 6 -1.11 -6.93 -16.18
CA LEU A 6 -1.68 -7.90 -15.23
C LEU A 6 -2.81 -8.73 -15.83
N LEU A 7 -3.45 -8.25 -16.91
CA LEU A 7 -4.65 -8.84 -17.50
C LEU A 7 -4.51 -9.23 -18.98
N LEU A 8 -3.52 -8.69 -19.69
CA LEU A 8 -3.37 -8.88 -21.13
C LEU A 8 -1.98 -9.42 -21.45
N ASP A 9 -1.94 -10.44 -22.31
CA ASP A 9 -0.72 -10.84 -23.01
C ASP A 9 -0.30 -9.73 -24.00
N GLU A 10 0.93 -9.81 -24.52
CA GLU A 10 1.57 -8.79 -25.40
C GLU A 10 0.73 -8.35 -26.62
N GLU A 11 -0.34 -9.08 -26.97
CA GLU A 11 -1.25 -8.79 -28.09
C GLU A 11 -2.66 -8.30 -27.69
N GLY A 12 -2.97 -8.11 -26.40
CA GLY A 12 -4.25 -7.49 -25.99
C GLY A 12 -5.50 -8.34 -26.17
N THR A 13 -5.37 -9.65 -26.43
CA THR A 13 -6.48 -10.60 -26.58
C THR A 13 -6.48 -11.70 -25.52
N PHE A 14 -7.67 -12.07 -25.02
CA PHE A 14 -7.86 -13.29 -24.23
C PHE A 14 -7.70 -14.52 -25.13
N SER A 15 -6.56 -15.21 -25.03
CA SER A 15 -6.36 -16.52 -25.67
C SER A 15 -7.14 -17.60 -24.91
N LEU A 16 -8.26 -18.03 -25.47
CA LEU A 16 -9.11 -19.11 -24.92
C LEU A 16 -8.65 -20.52 -25.36
N THR A 17 -7.52 -20.64 -26.05
CA THR A 17 -6.99 -21.93 -26.52
C THR A 17 -5.92 -22.45 -25.55
N GLY A 18 -6.33 -23.01 -24.42
CA GLY A 18 -5.38 -23.65 -23.48
C GLY A 18 -5.80 -23.77 -22.01
N PHE A 19 -7.09 -23.79 -21.69
CA PHE A 19 -7.57 -23.78 -20.29
C PHE A 19 -7.28 -25.06 -19.47
N GLN A 20 -6.68 -26.10 -20.04
CA GLN A 20 -6.42 -27.36 -19.33
C GLN A 20 -5.06 -27.44 -18.60
N ASP A 21 -4.10 -26.55 -18.91
CA ASP A 21 -2.72 -26.68 -18.40
C ASP A 21 -2.27 -25.55 -17.45
N PHE A 22 -3.10 -24.54 -17.17
CA PHE A 22 -2.76 -23.49 -16.20
C PHE A 22 -3.56 -23.67 -14.91
N THR A 23 -2.96 -24.32 -13.91
CA THR A 23 -3.52 -24.39 -12.55
C THR A 23 -3.68 -22.99 -11.94
N PHE A 24 -2.88 -21.99 -12.35
CA PHE A 24 -3.05 -20.57 -12.00
C PHE A 24 -2.49 -19.65 -13.09
N LEU A 25 -3.19 -18.55 -13.39
CA LEU A 25 -2.72 -17.51 -14.32
C LEU A 25 -1.44 -16.83 -13.79
N PRO A 26 -0.41 -16.57 -14.62
CA PRO A 26 0.84 -15.93 -14.18
C PRO A 26 0.65 -14.58 -13.48
N GLY A 27 -0.35 -13.79 -13.92
CA GLY A 27 -0.70 -12.52 -13.28
C GLY A 27 -1.21 -12.69 -11.84
N HIS A 28 -2.05 -13.71 -11.61
CA HIS A 28 -2.55 -14.04 -10.28
C HIS A 28 -1.42 -14.44 -9.33
N GLN A 29 -0.48 -15.28 -9.78
CA GLN A 29 0.67 -15.67 -8.96
C GLN A 29 1.54 -14.46 -8.55
N LYS A 30 1.80 -13.54 -9.48
CA LYS A 30 2.53 -12.29 -9.20
C LYS A 30 1.78 -11.42 -8.19
N LEU A 31 0.47 -11.29 -8.32
CA LEU A 31 -0.37 -10.50 -7.41
C LEU A 31 -0.40 -11.13 -6.01
N SER A 32 -0.65 -12.43 -5.91
CA SER A 32 -0.68 -13.16 -4.64
C SER A 32 0.67 -13.07 -3.92
N ALA A 33 1.79 -13.22 -4.63
CA ALA A 33 3.12 -13.01 -4.06
C ALA A 33 3.35 -11.57 -3.57
N ARG A 34 2.85 -10.57 -4.31
CA ARG A 34 2.90 -9.16 -3.90
C ARG A 34 2.11 -8.95 -2.61
N ILE A 35 0.85 -9.39 -2.56
CA ILE A 35 -0.05 -9.27 -1.42
C ILE A 35 0.58 -9.93 -0.19
N ARG A 36 1.06 -11.18 -0.33
CA ARG A 36 1.70 -11.90 0.79
C ARG A 36 2.87 -11.13 1.38
N ARG A 37 3.76 -10.65 0.51
CA ARG A 37 4.98 -9.93 0.92
C ARG A 37 4.70 -8.55 1.50
N ARG A 38 3.81 -7.76 0.90
CA ARG A 38 3.58 -6.35 1.29
C ARG A 38 2.57 -6.21 2.42
N LEU A 39 1.63 -7.14 2.55
CA LEU A 39 0.62 -7.14 3.60
C LEU A 39 0.93 -8.12 4.75
N TYR A 40 2.13 -8.71 4.80
CA TYR A 40 2.61 -9.54 5.92
C TYR A 40 1.77 -10.82 6.18
N TYR A 41 1.35 -11.53 5.13
CA TYR A 41 0.65 -12.83 5.27
C TYR A 41 1.60 -14.04 5.48
N GLY A 42 2.87 -13.80 5.86
CA GLY A 42 3.86 -14.86 6.02
C GLY A 42 4.39 -15.43 4.70
N TRP A 43 5.48 -16.20 4.79
CA TRP A 43 6.16 -16.83 3.66
C TRP A 43 6.12 -18.36 3.72
N ASP A 44 5.44 -18.93 4.72
CA ASP A 44 5.40 -20.39 4.88
C ASP A 44 4.65 -20.98 3.68
N TRP A 45 5.44 -21.64 2.83
CA TRP A 45 4.99 -22.35 1.64
C TRP A 45 4.67 -23.82 1.95
N GLU A 46 5.05 -24.30 3.14
CA GLU A 46 4.86 -25.67 3.64
C GLU A 46 3.58 -25.84 4.46
N ALA A 47 3.06 -24.75 5.03
CA ALA A 47 1.71 -24.72 5.56
C ALA A 47 0.87 -23.99 4.51
N ASP A 48 -0.25 -24.55 4.11
CA ASP A 48 -1.32 -23.82 3.45
C ASP A 48 -1.85 -22.74 4.40
N CYS A 49 -1.04 -21.72 4.70
CA CYS A 49 -1.52 -20.43 5.17
C CYS A 49 -2.14 -19.76 3.95
N SER A 50 -3.29 -20.31 3.57
CA SER A 50 -4.20 -19.76 2.60
C SER A 50 -4.41 -18.28 2.92
N LEU A 51 -4.68 -17.48 1.90
CA LEU A 51 -5.04 -16.09 2.07
C LEU A 51 -6.44 -15.96 2.72
N GLU A 52 -6.84 -16.89 3.59
CA GLU A 52 -8.16 -17.03 4.21
C GLU A 52 -8.22 -16.44 5.63
N GLU A 53 -7.08 -15.99 6.18
CA GLU A 53 -7.06 -15.18 7.40
C GLU A 53 -6.30 -13.87 7.19
N LEU A 54 -6.95 -12.75 7.52
CA LEU A 54 -6.37 -11.42 7.49
C LEU A 54 -5.11 -11.36 8.36
N SER A 55 -4.03 -10.84 7.77
CA SER A 55 -2.81 -10.63 8.50
C SER A 55 -3.01 -9.66 9.67
N SER A 56 -2.26 -9.85 10.75
CA SER A 56 -2.33 -9.03 11.95
C SER A 56 -2.19 -7.51 11.68
N PRO A 57 -1.30 -7.04 10.77
CA PRO A 57 -1.24 -5.64 10.36
C PRO A 57 -2.50 -5.15 9.64
N VAL A 58 -3.06 -5.95 8.72
CA VAL A 58 -4.28 -5.59 7.99
C VAL A 58 -5.47 -5.51 8.95
N ALA A 59 -5.57 -6.44 9.91
CA ALA A 59 -6.58 -6.39 10.96
C ALA A 59 -6.47 -5.13 11.84
N ASP A 60 -5.25 -4.68 12.17
CA ASP A 60 -5.04 -3.43 12.91
C ASP A 60 -5.56 -2.22 12.13
N ILE A 61 -5.25 -2.15 10.84
CA ILE A 61 -5.71 -1.06 9.95
C ILE A 61 -7.23 -1.08 9.81
N ALA A 62 -7.82 -2.26 9.60
CA ALA A 62 -9.26 -2.43 9.50
C ALA A 62 -9.96 -1.91 10.77
N VAL A 63 -9.47 -2.28 11.95
CA VAL A 63 -9.98 -1.77 13.23
C VAL A 63 -9.92 -0.26 13.30
N GLU A 64 -8.77 0.33 12.96
CA GLU A 64 -8.59 1.78 13.00
C GLU A 64 -9.55 2.50 12.03
N LEU A 65 -9.66 2.02 10.80
CA LEU A 65 -10.52 2.60 9.77
C LEU A 65 -11.99 2.51 10.12
N LEU A 66 -12.46 1.32 10.47
CA LEU A 66 -13.88 1.07 10.70
C LEU A 66 -14.39 1.75 11.97
N GLN A 67 -13.55 1.87 13.00
CA GLN A 67 -13.88 2.69 14.17
C GLN A 67 -13.95 4.18 13.84
N LYS A 68 -13.14 4.67 12.90
CA LYS A 68 -13.24 6.06 12.41
C LYS A 68 -14.46 6.27 11.52
N ALA A 69 -14.81 5.28 10.70
CA ALA A 69 -15.96 5.35 9.80
C ALA A 69 -17.29 5.27 10.56
N ALA A 70 -17.39 4.38 11.56
CA ALA A 70 -18.56 4.20 12.41
C ALA A 70 -18.21 4.51 13.89
N PRO A 71 -18.36 5.77 14.33
CA PRO A 71 -17.89 6.25 15.63
C PRO A 71 -18.75 5.81 16.82
N SER A 72 -19.83 5.05 16.58
CA SER A 72 -20.72 4.57 17.64
C SER A 72 -19.95 3.81 18.72
N PRO A 73 -20.14 4.12 20.01
CA PRO A 73 -19.44 3.45 21.10
C PRO A 73 -19.98 2.03 21.35
N ILE A 74 -21.18 1.72 20.83
CA ILE A 74 -21.85 0.44 20.98
C ILE A 74 -21.19 -0.57 20.05
N ARG A 75 -20.84 -1.76 20.58
CA ARG A 75 -20.19 -2.85 19.82
C ARG A 75 -19.03 -2.33 18.96
N ARG A 76 -18.12 -1.58 19.59
CA ARG A 76 -16.91 -1.08 18.95
C ARG A 76 -16.04 -2.25 18.46
N LEU A 77 -15.58 -2.17 17.21
CA LEU A 77 -14.80 -3.21 16.57
C LEU A 77 -13.50 -3.49 17.32
N GLN A 78 -13.18 -4.75 17.59
CA GLN A 78 -11.95 -5.15 18.26
C GLN A 78 -11.11 -6.06 17.36
N LYS A 79 -9.78 -5.98 17.49
CA LYS A 79 -8.86 -6.83 16.72
C LYS A 79 -9.16 -8.33 16.87
N LYS A 80 -9.49 -8.78 18.09
CA LYS A 80 -9.85 -10.18 18.37
C LYS A 80 -11.07 -10.62 17.57
N TYR A 81 -12.06 -9.74 17.42
CA TYR A 81 -13.26 -10.02 16.63
C TYR A 81 -12.93 -10.09 15.14
N VAL A 82 -12.10 -9.17 14.63
CA VAL A 82 -11.63 -9.20 13.23
C VAL A 82 -10.89 -10.49 12.91
N ALA A 83 -9.93 -10.90 13.75
CA ALA A 83 -9.19 -12.14 13.55
C ALA A 83 -10.11 -13.38 13.62
N HIS A 84 -11.03 -13.42 14.58
CA HIS A 84 -12.01 -14.49 14.70
C HIS A 84 -12.88 -14.61 13.45
N VAL A 85 -13.62 -13.55 13.09
CA VAL A 85 -14.51 -13.57 11.92
C VAL A 85 -13.73 -13.86 10.64
N SER A 86 -12.51 -13.33 10.52
CA SER A 86 -11.67 -13.60 9.36
C SER A 86 -11.38 -15.08 9.18
N ARG A 87 -11.02 -15.78 10.24
CA ARG A 87 -10.68 -17.19 10.17
C ARG A 87 -11.91 -18.08 10.01
N GLU A 88 -13.00 -17.77 10.72
CA GLU A 88 -14.22 -18.58 10.66
C GLU A 88 -15.00 -18.40 9.35
N ALA A 89 -14.86 -17.25 8.68
CA ALA A 89 -15.53 -16.97 7.39
C ALA A 89 -14.54 -16.90 6.20
N CYS A 90 -13.33 -17.46 6.36
CA CYS A 90 -12.29 -17.56 5.33
C CYS A 90 -12.07 -16.28 4.51
N ILE A 91 -11.95 -15.14 5.20
CA ILE A 91 -11.91 -13.82 4.56
C ILE A 91 -10.61 -13.63 3.76
N SER A 92 -10.76 -13.40 2.45
CA SER A 92 -9.64 -13.07 1.57
C SER A 92 -9.20 -11.59 1.61
N PRO A 93 -7.92 -11.28 1.32
CA PRO A 93 -7.45 -9.91 1.11
C PRO A 93 -8.25 -9.18 0.03
N CYS A 94 -8.71 -9.88 -0.99
CA CYS A 94 -9.54 -9.34 -2.06
C CYS A 94 -10.90 -8.87 -1.52
N ALA A 95 -11.57 -9.72 -0.72
CA ALA A 95 -12.81 -9.36 -0.04
C ALA A 95 -12.62 -8.16 0.89
N MET A 96 -11.49 -8.10 1.61
CA MET A 96 -11.15 -6.95 2.45
C MET A 96 -10.98 -5.67 1.65
N MET A 97 -10.23 -5.68 0.55
CA MET A 97 -10.04 -4.50 -0.30
C MET A 97 -11.38 -4.03 -0.88
N LEU A 98 -12.24 -4.95 -1.30
CA LEU A 98 -13.57 -4.63 -1.82
C LEU A 98 -14.49 -4.06 -0.73
N ALA A 99 -14.46 -4.62 0.49
CA ALA A 99 -15.18 -4.06 1.64
C ALA A 99 -14.74 -2.63 1.96
N LEU A 100 -13.44 -2.33 1.87
CA LEU A 100 -12.90 -0.98 2.03
C LEU A 100 -13.40 -0.02 0.95
N VAL A 101 -13.50 -0.45 -0.31
CA VAL A 101 -14.15 0.32 -1.37
C VAL A 101 -15.60 0.63 -1.00
N TYR A 102 -16.35 -0.36 -0.52
CA TYR A 102 -17.75 -0.16 -0.13
C TYR A 102 -17.90 0.80 1.03
N ILE A 103 -17.05 0.70 2.06
CA ILE A 103 -17.06 1.63 3.20
C ILE A 103 -16.76 3.06 2.73
N GLU A 104 -15.77 3.24 1.85
CA GLU A 104 -15.44 4.58 1.35
C GLU A 104 -16.58 5.17 0.51
N ARG A 105 -17.21 4.37 -0.37
CA ARG A 105 -18.41 4.79 -1.11
C ARG A 105 -19.56 5.17 -0.17
N LEU A 106 -19.77 4.39 0.89
CA LEU A 106 -20.82 4.63 1.88
C LEU A 106 -20.61 5.95 2.63
N ARG A 107 -19.35 6.32 2.92
CA ARG A 107 -19.01 7.60 3.57
C ARG A 107 -19.47 8.81 2.77
N HIS A 108 -19.36 8.77 1.45
CA HIS A 108 -19.80 9.87 0.58
C HIS A 108 -21.30 9.85 0.31
N ARG A 109 -21.91 8.66 0.33
CA ARG A 109 -23.27 8.45 -0.14
C ARG A 109 -24.33 8.48 0.96
N ASN A 110 -24.04 7.87 2.10
CA ASN A 110 -24.96 7.79 3.22
C ASN A 110 -24.20 7.87 4.55
N PRO A 111 -23.69 9.05 4.92
CA PRO A 111 -22.98 9.24 6.18
C PRO A 111 -23.91 9.04 7.39
N ASP A 112 -25.22 9.21 7.23
CA ASP A 112 -26.19 8.99 8.31
C ASP A 112 -26.27 7.51 8.70
N TYR A 113 -26.22 6.57 7.74
CA TYR A 113 -26.14 5.14 8.04
C TYR A 113 -24.93 4.82 8.93
N LEU A 114 -23.77 5.43 8.64
CA LEU A 114 -22.53 5.22 9.40
C LEU A 114 -22.59 5.73 10.85
N GLN A 115 -23.44 6.70 11.14
CA GLN A 115 -23.64 7.20 12.51
C GLN A 115 -24.40 6.21 13.39
N HIS A 116 -25.23 5.36 12.79
CA HIS A 116 -26.13 4.45 13.52
C HIS A 116 -25.60 3.01 13.60
N VAL A 117 -24.91 2.54 12.56
CA VAL A 117 -24.34 1.18 12.53
C VAL A 117 -23.15 1.08 13.50
N SER A 118 -23.00 -0.06 14.17
CA SER A 118 -21.79 -0.32 14.99
C SER A 118 -20.60 -0.65 14.08
N SER A 119 -19.38 -0.34 14.52
CA SER A 119 -18.18 -0.69 13.74
C SER A 119 -17.98 -2.21 13.61
N SER A 120 -18.43 -3.02 14.59
CA SER A 120 -18.43 -4.48 14.47
C SER A 120 -19.43 -4.99 13.43
N ASP A 121 -20.67 -4.46 13.42
CA ASP A 121 -21.68 -4.86 12.45
C ASP A 121 -21.32 -4.37 11.04
N LEU A 122 -20.75 -3.16 10.93
CA LEU A 122 -20.25 -2.62 9.68
C LEU A 122 -19.13 -3.48 9.10
N PHE A 123 -18.17 -3.93 9.92
CA PHE A 123 -17.14 -4.87 9.51
C PHE A 123 -17.75 -6.17 8.99
N LEU A 124 -18.59 -6.81 9.80
CA LEU A 124 -19.20 -8.09 9.45
C LEU A 124 -19.97 -8.00 8.13
N ILE A 125 -20.81 -6.97 7.97
CA ILE A 125 -21.68 -6.87 6.81
C ILE A 125 -20.96 -6.44 5.54
N SER A 126 -19.97 -5.55 5.65
CA SER A 126 -19.17 -5.14 4.49
C SER A 126 -18.32 -6.29 3.96
N MET A 127 -17.76 -7.11 4.87
CA MET A 127 -17.01 -8.32 4.49
C MET A 127 -17.92 -9.36 3.85
N MET A 128 -19.08 -9.64 4.44
CA MET A 128 -20.04 -10.61 3.91
C MET A 128 -20.51 -10.25 2.50
N VAL A 129 -20.92 -9.00 2.28
CA VAL A 129 -21.38 -8.52 0.96
C VAL A 129 -20.22 -8.52 -0.05
N ALA A 130 -19.00 -8.23 0.38
CA ALA A 130 -17.82 -8.32 -0.48
C ALA A 130 -17.50 -9.76 -0.89
N SER A 131 -17.51 -10.72 0.04
CA SER A 131 -17.28 -12.13 -0.28
C SER A 131 -18.34 -12.67 -1.23
N LYS A 132 -19.63 -12.41 -0.97
CA LYS A 132 -20.73 -12.80 -1.88
C LYS A 132 -20.66 -12.18 -3.26
N TYR A 133 -19.99 -11.03 -3.40
CA TYR A 133 -19.77 -10.41 -4.71
C TYR A 133 -18.63 -11.08 -5.49
N LEU A 134 -17.65 -11.65 -4.78
CA LEU A 134 -16.45 -12.23 -5.38
C LEU A 134 -16.59 -13.71 -5.72
N TYR A 135 -17.38 -14.45 -4.94
CA TYR A 135 -17.56 -15.90 -5.10
C TYR A 135 -18.91 -16.19 -5.75
N ASP A 136 -18.89 -17.06 -6.76
CA ASP A 136 -20.10 -17.52 -7.45
C ASP A 136 -20.79 -18.64 -6.64
N GLU A 137 -22.09 -18.84 -6.87
CA GLU A 137 -22.85 -19.93 -6.22
C GLU A 137 -22.25 -21.31 -6.58
N GLY A 138 -21.95 -22.11 -5.57
CA GLY A 138 -21.40 -23.46 -5.71
C GLY A 138 -19.87 -23.57 -5.70
N GLU A 139 -19.15 -22.47 -5.52
CA GLU A 139 -17.70 -22.49 -5.27
C GLU A 139 -17.38 -22.91 -3.82
N GLU A 140 -16.19 -23.47 -3.60
CA GLU A 140 -15.79 -24.00 -2.28
C GLU A 140 -15.69 -22.89 -1.21
N GLU A 141 -15.44 -21.65 -1.63
CA GLU A 141 -15.33 -20.47 -0.78
C GLU A 141 -16.68 -19.77 -0.50
N GLU A 142 -17.80 -20.31 -1.00
CA GLU A 142 -19.13 -19.79 -0.68
C GLU A 142 -19.46 -20.00 0.81
N VAL A 143 -19.87 -18.92 1.49
CA VAL A 143 -20.24 -18.94 2.92
C VAL A 143 -21.66 -18.40 3.09
N PHE A 144 -22.53 -19.21 3.69
CA PHE A 144 -23.95 -18.88 3.87
C PHE A 144 -24.21 -17.91 5.05
N ASN A 145 -25.39 -17.29 5.08
CA ASN A 145 -25.75 -16.30 6.11
C ASN A 145 -25.79 -16.88 7.53
N ASP A 146 -26.10 -18.16 7.70
CA ASP A 146 -26.04 -18.83 9.00
C ASP A 146 -24.60 -19.03 9.49
N GLU A 147 -23.68 -19.36 8.59
CA GLU A 147 -22.24 -19.44 8.88
C GLU A 147 -21.65 -18.06 9.21
N TRP A 148 -21.96 -17.02 8.42
CA TRP A 148 -21.59 -15.63 8.75
C TRP A 148 -22.19 -15.17 10.09
N GLY A 149 -23.43 -15.57 10.38
CA GLY A 149 -24.10 -15.31 11.64
C GLY A 149 -23.38 -15.98 12.81
N ALA A 150 -22.98 -17.24 12.64
CA ALA A 150 -22.20 -17.98 13.64
C ALA A 150 -20.82 -17.36 13.87
N ALA A 151 -20.07 -17.07 12.79
CA ALA A 151 -18.76 -16.43 12.84
C ALA A 151 -18.82 -15.04 13.51
N GLY A 152 -19.85 -14.27 13.19
CA GLY A 152 -20.07 -12.92 13.72
C GLY A 152 -20.75 -12.85 15.09
N GLY A 153 -21.28 -13.97 15.60
CA GLY A 153 -22.09 -14.00 16.81
C GLY A 153 -23.41 -13.22 16.69
N VAL A 154 -24.02 -13.22 15.50
CA VAL A 154 -25.25 -12.48 15.17
C VAL A 154 -26.31 -13.46 14.68
N ALA A 155 -27.53 -13.35 15.21
CA ALA A 155 -28.64 -14.18 14.76
C ALA A 155 -28.99 -13.90 13.29
N VAL A 156 -29.31 -14.96 12.52
CA VAL A 156 -29.60 -14.88 11.08
C VAL A 156 -30.66 -13.81 10.71
N PRO A 157 -31.79 -13.65 11.44
CA PRO A 157 -32.75 -12.60 11.13
C PRO A 157 -32.16 -11.19 11.23
N THR A 158 -31.28 -10.96 12.22
CA THR A 158 -30.57 -9.70 12.41
C THR A 158 -29.54 -9.49 11.31
N LEU A 159 -28.79 -10.51 10.94
CA LEU A 159 -27.82 -10.44 9.84
C LEU A 159 -28.51 -10.10 8.51
N ASN A 160 -29.63 -10.76 8.21
CA ASN A 160 -30.45 -10.47 7.01
C ASN A 160 -31.02 -9.04 7.02
N ALA A 161 -31.30 -8.48 8.21
CA ALA A 161 -31.71 -7.08 8.33
C ALA A 161 -30.55 -6.12 8.07
N LEU A 162 -29.36 -6.42 8.60
CA LEU A 162 -28.13 -5.67 8.35
C LEU A 162 -27.77 -5.69 6.85
N GLU A 163 -27.87 -6.85 6.19
CA GLU A 163 -27.59 -7.02 4.77
C GLU A 163 -28.48 -6.12 3.92
N ARG A 164 -29.80 -6.22 4.10
CA ARG A 164 -30.76 -5.36 3.40
C ARG A 164 -30.52 -3.88 3.69
N GLY A 165 -30.21 -3.53 4.94
CA GLY A 165 -29.89 -2.16 5.33
C GLY A 165 -28.64 -1.62 4.62
N PHE A 166 -27.57 -2.41 4.59
CA PHE A 166 -26.31 -2.07 3.94
C PHE A 166 -26.49 -1.92 2.42
N LEU A 167 -27.14 -2.88 1.76
CA LEU A 167 -27.41 -2.84 0.32
C LEU A 167 -28.28 -1.65 -0.08
N ASN A 168 -29.30 -1.34 0.71
CA ASN A 168 -30.13 -0.14 0.51
C ASN A 168 -29.33 1.15 0.70
N ALA A 169 -28.45 1.22 1.70
CA ALA A 169 -27.60 2.38 1.93
C ALA A 169 -26.58 2.57 0.79
N MET A 170 -26.15 1.48 0.16
CA MET A 170 -25.32 1.45 -1.04
C MET A 170 -26.10 1.66 -2.34
N ASP A 171 -27.44 1.70 -2.31
CA ASP A 171 -28.34 1.74 -3.47
C ASP A 171 -27.95 0.68 -4.52
N TRP A 172 -27.61 -0.52 -4.03
CA TRP A 172 -27.25 -1.69 -4.85
C TRP A 172 -26.09 -1.47 -5.84
N ARG A 173 -25.27 -0.41 -5.68
CA ARG A 173 -24.12 -0.12 -6.54
C ARG A 173 -22.85 -0.81 -6.05
N LEU A 174 -22.82 -2.13 -6.22
CA LEU A 174 -21.70 -2.98 -5.79
C LEU A 174 -20.60 -3.12 -6.85
N TYR A 175 -20.93 -2.93 -8.13
CA TYR A 175 -19.93 -3.04 -9.21
C TYR A 175 -18.68 -2.20 -8.90
N THR A 176 -17.52 -2.82 -8.99
CA THR A 176 -16.24 -2.21 -8.67
C THR A 176 -15.26 -2.43 -9.81
N ASP A 177 -14.70 -1.34 -10.33
CA ASP A 177 -13.67 -1.43 -11.37
C ASP A 177 -12.38 -1.97 -10.73
N PRO A 178 -11.63 -2.86 -11.40
CA PRO A 178 -10.36 -3.37 -10.88
C PRO A 178 -9.38 -2.27 -10.44
N ARG A 179 -9.41 -1.09 -11.09
CA ARG A 179 -8.58 0.06 -10.71
C ARG A 179 -8.84 0.52 -9.28
N GLU A 180 -10.09 0.56 -8.84
CA GLU A 180 -10.45 0.95 -7.47
C GLU A 180 -9.84 -0.02 -6.44
N ILE A 181 -9.85 -1.32 -6.75
CA ILE A 181 -9.23 -2.35 -5.91
C ILE A 181 -7.72 -2.14 -5.82
N PHE A 182 -7.05 -1.83 -6.94
CA PHE A 182 -5.60 -1.56 -6.93
C PHE A 182 -5.22 -0.25 -6.25
N GLU A 183 -6.08 0.76 -6.30
CA GLU A 183 -5.93 2.00 -5.54
C GLU A 183 -6.01 1.71 -4.03
N VAL A 184 -7.02 0.94 -3.60
CA VAL A 184 -7.13 0.49 -2.21
C VAL A 184 -5.96 -0.40 -1.81
N LEU A 185 -5.47 -1.28 -2.68
CA LEU A 185 -4.28 -2.08 -2.42
C LEU A 185 -3.07 -1.19 -2.17
N SER A 186 -2.80 -0.22 -3.04
CA SER A 186 -1.65 0.69 -2.90
C SER A 186 -1.73 1.52 -1.61
N TRP A 187 -2.95 1.99 -1.29
CA TRP A 187 -3.23 2.68 -0.04
C TRP A 187 -3.00 1.77 1.18
N LEU A 188 -3.55 0.55 1.17
CA LEU A 188 -3.43 -0.40 2.27
C LEU A 188 -1.97 -0.83 2.49
N GLU A 189 -1.22 -1.11 1.42
CA GLU A 189 0.22 -1.39 1.46
C GLU A 189 0.99 -0.26 2.14
N SER A 190 0.65 0.99 1.82
CA SER A 190 1.30 2.17 2.41
C SER A 190 0.99 2.31 3.90
N CYS A 191 -0.26 2.09 4.30
CA CYS A 191 -0.66 2.09 5.71
C CYS A 191 0.06 0.98 6.49
N VAL A 192 0.15 -0.24 5.93
CA VAL A 192 0.89 -1.34 6.55
C VAL A 192 2.37 -0.98 6.70
N ALA A 193 3.02 -0.53 5.63
CA ALA A 193 4.43 -0.16 5.63
C ALA A 193 4.73 0.94 6.66
N GLU A 194 3.88 1.98 6.71
CA GLU A 194 4.02 3.09 7.65
C GLU A 194 3.83 2.62 9.11
N GLN A 195 2.75 1.89 9.39
CA GLN A 195 2.43 1.44 10.73
C GLN A 195 3.46 0.44 11.27
N GLN A 196 3.89 -0.53 10.45
CA GLN A 196 4.90 -1.51 10.85
C GLN A 196 6.28 -0.86 11.02
N GLY A 197 6.65 0.09 10.14
CA GLY A 197 7.88 0.86 10.28
C GLY A 197 7.91 1.67 11.57
N ARG A 198 6.83 2.43 11.86
CA ARG A 198 6.69 3.22 13.09
C ARG A 198 6.70 2.35 14.35
N ARG A 199 5.99 1.22 14.33
CA ARG A 199 5.89 0.31 15.48
C ARG A 199 7.24 -0.32 15.82
N ARG A 200 8.05 -0.67 14.82
CA ARG A 200 9.40 -1.25 15.02
C ARG A 200 10.47 -0.18 15.28
N GLY A 201 10.24 1.05 14.84
CA GLY A 201 11.24 2.13 14.86
C GLY A 201 12.19 2.13 13.65
N TRP A 202 12.01 1.23 12.69
CA TRP A 202 12.80 1.13 11.47
C TRP A 202 11.98 0.52 10.33
N TYR A 203 12.33 0.84 9.08
CA TYR A 203 11.64 0.40 7.87
C TYR A 203 12.44 -0.69 7.15
N THR A 204 11.78 -1.75 6.70
CA THR A 204 12.41 -2.78 5.85
C THR A 204 12.58 -2.26 4.43
N TYR A 205 13.38 -2.96 3.62
CA TYR A 205 13.49 -2.68 2.19
C TYR A 205 12.12 -2.67 1.50
N THR A 206 11.26 -3.67 1.79
CA THR A 206 9.91 -3.74 1.23
C THR A 206 9.06 -2.53 1.63
N ASP A 207 9.09 -2.13 2.90
CA ASP A 207 8.32 -0.97 3.37
C ASP A 207 8.79 0.31 2.67
N LEU A 208 10.10 0.51 2.53
CA LEU A 208 10.66 1.65 1.81
C LEU A 208 10.26 1.65 0.34
N CYS A 209 10.32 0.50 -0.36
CA CYS A 209 9.86 0.42 -1.75
C CYS A 209 8.39 0.83 -1.90
N VAL A 210 7.52 0.34 -1.02
CA VAL A 210 6.09 0.71 -1.03
C VAL A 210 5.90 2.20 -0.81
N LEU A 211 6.60 2.79 0.17
CA LEU A 211 6.49 4.22 0.46
C LEU A 211 7.04 5.07 -0.68
N LEU A 212 8.14 4.66 -1.32
CA LEU A 212 8.75 5.35 -2.47
C LEU A 212 7.92 5.27 -3.75
N GLU A 213 7.02 4.28 -3.87
CA GLU A 213 6.04 4.22 -4.95
C GLU A 213 4.93 5.28 -4.79
N GLN A 214 4.75 5.85 -3.60
CA GLN A 214 3.73 6.86 -3.36
C GLN A 214 4.14 8.23 -3.95
N PRO A 215 3.22 8.93 -4.63
CA PRO A 215 3.53 10.19 -5.30
C PRO A 215 4.00 11.28 -4.33
N ALA A 216 3.47 11.29 -3.10
CA ALA A 216 3.89 12.23 -2.06
C ALA A 216 5.38 12.10 -1.71
N TRP A 217 5.89 10.87 -1.59
CA TRP A 217 7.30 10.62 -1.30
C TRP A 217 8.20 10.92 -2.49
N GLN A 218 7.75 10.62 -3.71
CA GLN A 218 8.48 10.97 -4.93
C GLN A 218 8.64 12.49 -5.07
N LEU A 219 7.58 13.26 -4.80
CA LEU A 219 7.63 14.72 -4.79
C LEU A 219 8.53 15.24 -3.67
N ALA A 220 8.40 14.71 -2.45
CA ALA A 220 9.22 15.12 -1.32
C ALA A 220 10.71 14.87 -1.58
N LEU A 221 11.09 13.67 -2.02
CA LEU A 221 12.48 13.33 -2.34
C LEU A 221 12.99 14.10 -3.56
N GLY A 222 12.17 14.26 -4.59
CA GLY A 222 12.49 15.11 -5.73
C GLY A 222 12.80 16.54 -5.30
N SER A 223 11.98 17.11 -4.41
CA SER A 223 12.19 18.44 -3.85
C SER A 223 13.47 18.52 -3.01
N LEU A 224 13.75 17.50 -2.19
CA LEU A 224 14.96 17.43 -1.36
C LEU A 224 16.21 17.36 -2.24
N CYS A 225 16.22 16.49 -3.25
CA CYS A 225 17.31 16.38 -4.21
C CYS A 225 17.56 17.71 -4.94
N GLN A 226 16.49 18.41 -5.34
CA GLN A 226 16.61 19.74 -5.93
C GLN A 226 17.21 20.76 -4.96
N GLN A 227 16.81 20.76 -3.68
CA GLN A 227 17.39 21.66 -2.68
C GLN A 227 18.86 21.34 -2.44
N LEU A 228 19.21 20.06 -2.28
CA LEU A 228 20.60 19.64 -2.10
C LEU A 228 21.47 20.01 -3.31
N ALA A 229 20.97 19.79 -4.53
CA ALA A 229 21.67 20.19 -5.75
C ALA A 229 21.92 21.71 -5.81
N LYS A 230 20.93 22.52 -5.41
CA LYS A 230 21.09 23.99 -5.31
C LYS A 230 22.16 24.38 -4.28
N HIS A 231 22.15 23.76 -3.10
CA HIS A 231 23.15 24.03 -2.05
C HIS A 231 24.56 23.62 -2.51
N ILE A 232 24.70 22.46 -3.12
CA ILE A 232 25.95 21.95 -3.71
C ILE A 232 26.46 22.93 -4.80
N LEU A 233 25.58 23.44 -5.66
CA LEU A 233 25.93 24.41 -6.70
C LEU A 233 26.39 25.77 -6.12
N VAL A 234 25.71 26.27 -5.07
CA VAL A 234 26.13 27.52 -4.42
C VAL A 234 27.48 27.34 -3.74
N LEU A 235 27.68 26.25 -3.00
CA LEU A 235 28.94 25.95 -2.31
C LEU A 235 30.11 25.82 -3.30
N THR A 236 29.90 25.15 -4.44
CA THR A 236 30.92 25.08 -5.49
C THR A 236 31.26 26.45 -6.06
N SER A 237 30.25 27.27 -6.35
CA SER A 237 30.47 28.61 -6.90
C SER A 237 31.29 29.51 -5.94
N LEU A 238 31.02 29.44 -4.63
CA LEU A 238 31.77 30.15 -3.60
C LEU A 238 33.21 29.64 -3.47
N LEU A 239 33.40 28.32 -3.52
CA LEU A 239 34.74 27.71 -3.51
C LEU A 239 35.56 28.17 -4.72
N CYS A 240 34.97 28.14 -5.92
CA CYS A 240 35.63 28.61 -7.14
C CYS A 240 35.97 30.10 -7.07
N ALA A 241 35.05 30.94 -6.60
CA ALA A 241 35.28 32.38 -6.46
C ALA A 241 36.40 32.70 -5.45
N SER A 242 36.41 32.03 -4.30
CA SER A 242 37.47 32.21 -3.29
C SER A 242 38.85 31.78 -3.82
N HIS A 243 38.92 30.71 -4.61
CA HIS A 243 40.17 30.28 -5.23
C HIS A 243 40.66 31.27 -6.30
N LEU A 244 39.76 31.85 -7.12
CA LEU A 244 40.13 32.90 -8.08
C LEU A 244 40.65 34.18 -7.39
N LEU A 245 40.03 34.58 -6.27
CA LEU A 245 40.49 35.71 -5.47
C LEU A 245 41.85 35.43 -4.83
N LEU A 246 42.06 34.22 -4.30
CA LEU A 246 43.34 33.79 -3.74
C LEU A 246 44.45 33.88 -4.81
N LEU A 247 44.21 33.33 -6.00
CA LEU A 247 45.16 33.39 -7.12
C LEU A 247 45.50 34.83 -7.52
N ARG A 248 44.51 35.74 -7.50
CA ARG A 248 44.72 37.15 -7.81
C ARG A 248 45.51 37.88 -6.71
N SER A 249 45.38 37.47 -5.45
CA SER A 249 46.04 38.08 -4.30
C SER A 249 47.50 37.67 -4.08
N LEU A 250 47.96 36.60 -4.76
CA LEU A 250 49.33 36.08 -4.65
C LEU A 250 50.29 36.79 -5.62
N PRO A 251 51.45 37.30 -5.15
CA PRO A 251 52.46 37.90 -6.03
C PRO A 251 53.08 36.84 -6.97
N PRO A 252 53.48 37.22 -8.21
CA PRO A 252 54.08 36.29 -9.16
C PRO A 252 55.39 35.70 -8.60
N GLY A 253 55.41 34.39 -8.33
CA GLY A 253 56.63 33.64 -7.98
C GLY A 253 56.64 32.82 -6.67
N ARG A 254 55.53 32.68 -5.92
CA ARG A 254 55.51 31.93 -4.63
C ARG A 254 54.64 30.67 -4.56
N LEU A 255 54.07 30.19 -5.66
CA LEU A 255 53.23 28.99 -5.65
C LEU A 255 54.07 27.72 -5.82
N SER A 256 54.27 26.96 -4.73
CA SER A 256 54.90 25.63 -4.76
C SER A 256 54.01 24.53 -5.35
N TYR A 257 52.70 24.79 -5.50
CA TYR A 257 51.71 23.86 -6.05
C TYR A 257 51.00 24.49 -7.24
N SER A 258 50.63 23.66 -8.23
CA SER A 258 49.84 24.15 -9.36
C SER A 258 48.42 24.57 -8.92
N PRO A 259 47.83 25.62 -9.50
CA PRO A 259 46.47 26.08 -9.16
C PRO A 259 45.40 24.99 -9.36
N ALA A 260 45.64 24.04 -10.27
CA ALA A 260 44.77 22.89 -10.49
C ALA A 260 44.81 21.87 -9.33
N GLN A 261 45.97 21.66 -8.71
CA GLN A 261 46.11 20.73 -7.57
C GLN A 261 45.46 21.26 -6.29
N LEU A 262 45.48 22.58 -6.07
CA LEU A 262 44.79 23.24 -4.94
C LEU A 262 43.27 23.23 -5.11
N LEU A 263 42.76 23.42 -6.34
CA LEU A 263 41.35 23.23 -6.65
C LEU A 263 40.91 21.78 -6.46
N ALA A 264 41.71 20.82 -6.93
CA ALA A 264 41.40 19.40 -6.78
C ALA A 264 41.37 18.97 -5.30
N SER A 265 42.32 19.43 -4.48
CA SER A 265 42.37 19.07 -3.05
C SER A 265 41.26 19.74 -2.25
N SER A 266 40.87 20.97 -2.57
CA SER A 266 39.74 21.67 -1.93
C SER A 266 38.38 21.10 -2.33
N LEU A 267 38.20 20.70 -3.59
CA LEU A 267 37.01 19.98 -4.06
C LEU A 267 36.90 18.59 -3.43
N PHE A 268 38.03 17.89 -3.21
CA PHE A 268 38.07 16.62 -2.50
C PHE A 268 37.75 16.79 -1.01
N SER A 269 38.36 17.78 -0.35
CA SER A 269 38.13 18.08 1.08
C SER A 269 36.70 18.54 1.39
N CYS A 270 36.01 19.18 0.45
CA CYS A 270 34.63 19.62 0.61
C CYS A 270 33.59 18.54 0.24
N GLY A 271 34.02 17.32 -0.13
CA GLY A 271 33.13 16.23 -0.56
C GLY A 271 32.47 16.44 -1.94
N MET A 272 32.84 17.52 -2.64
CA MET A 272 32.31 17.88 -3.96
C MET A 272 32.74 16.90 -5.05
N SER A 273 33.97 16.37 -4.95
CA SER A 273 34.46 15.33 -5.86
C SER A 273 33.60 14.07 -5.80
N THR A 274 33.16 13.68 -4.61
CA THR A 274 32.34 12.48 -4.38
C THR A 274 30.93 12.67 -4.94
N ALA A 275 30.34 13.86 -4.79
CA ALA A 275 29.05 14.22 -5.38
C ALA A 275 29.08 14.30 -6.91
N LEU A 276 30.18 14.79 -7.50
CA LEU A 276 30.38 14.82 -8.95
C LEU A 276 30.59 13.42 -9.53
N GLN A 277 31.33 12.55 -8.83
CA GLN A 277 31.52 11.15 -9.24
C GLN A 277 30.24 10.33 -9.18
N THR A 278 29.38 10.54 -8.17
CA THR A 278 28.06 9.89 -8.11
C THR A 278 27.10 10.43 -9.14
N TRP A 279 27.16 11.72 -9.47
CA TRP A 279 26.28 12.34 -10.47
C TRP A 279 26.69 12.05 -11.92
N MET A 280 28.00 11.98 -12.21
CA MET A 280 28.49 11.64 -13.55
C MET A 280 28.38 10.15 -13.89
N GLY A 281 28.11 9.30 -12.90
CA GLY A 281 27.90 7.87 -13.07
C GLY A 281 29.18 7.14 -13.49
N SER A 282 29.52 6.08 -12.75
CA SER A 282 30.42 5.06 -13.27
C SER A 282 29.79 4.49 -14.55
N ARG A 283 30.41 4.76 -15.70
CA ARG A 283 30.16 3.98 -16.92
C ARG A 283 30.57 2.53 -16.71
#